data_AF-A0A838VFV0-F1
#
_entry.id   AF-A0A838VFV0-F1
#
_cell.length_a   1.000
_cell.length_b   1.000
_cell.length_c   1.000
_cell.angle_alpha   90.00
_cell.angle_beta   90.00
_cell.angle_gamma   90.00
#
_symmetry.space_group_name_H-M   'P 1'
#
loop_
_entity.id
_entity.type
_entity.pdbx_description
1 polymer ?
#
loop_
_entity_poly.entity_id
_entity_poly.type
_entity_poly.pdbx_seq_one_letter_code
_entity_poly.pdbx_strand_id
1 'polypeptide(L)'
;MDWSHLWLYVAPPIVGGIIGYFTNDIAIKMLFRPYKAIYIGKSQLPFTPGLIPRNQERLAKNVSDTIMGSLLTPAELQKLARRLLEPERVQSAIHWLLRLAIEQVGGGSEPKTVKVVAGILRDLLGDSLPRLLQALARKEDFLEEQLNQIFDQVLLEFQLSEEQARKLAEWVLQVVLPPDALRQIIIDFLTDRTIQTIDDGFREKTSGTYWVVANLFGLRNTLTRLRTYCLDEKEDTNNRLRELTQSLEIRARIQKFLRNLSLQNLPVATVRQLRKTTRESIRHYLQTRGSDLLKGLSESVDWENIAVILLNRLKNSEAISTSLEPVSQELGLILERYLEKDLEAIVTQVIPILAIDQVIVDRVKSTSPEELEAAIEGIVKNELQAIVSLGGVLGFVVGLMQTGFLFFSQ
;
A
#
# COMPACT_ATOMS: atom_id res chain seq x y z
N MET A 1 -94.42 -57.90 -12.51
CA MET A 1 -93.05 -57.68 -12.00
C MET A 1 -93.17 -56.63 -10.91
N ASP A 2 -93.04 -57.05 -9.67
CA ASP A 2 -93.08 -56.15 -8.52
C ASP A 2 -91.83 -55.26 -8.55
N TRP A 3 -92.02 -53.98 -8.90
CA TRP A 3 -90.96 -52.97 -8.89
C TRP A 3 -90.37 -52.75 -7.48
N SER A 4 -91.06 -53.24 -6.45
CA SER A 4 -90.64 -53.25 -5.04
C SER A 4 -89.48 -54.22 -4.73
N HIS A 5 -89.13 -55.16 -5.61
CA HIS A 5 -87.99 -56.08 -5.39
C HIS A 5 -86.72 -55.69 -6.16
N LEU A 6 -86.81 -54.79 -7.14
CA LEU A 6 -85.67 -54.34 -7.95
C LEU A 6 -84.63 -53.56 -7.13
N TRP A 7 -85.08 -52.82 -6.11
CA TRP A 7 -84.16 -52.09 -5.23
C TRP A 7 -83.28 -53.04 -4.39
N LEU A 8 -83.77 -54.25 -4.07
CA LEU A 8 -83.02 -55.24 -3.28
C LEU A 8 -81.78 -55.75 -4.02
N TYR A 9 -81.81 -55.75 -5.35
CA TYR A 9 -80.70 -56.24 -6.18
C TYR A 9 -79.72 -55.12 -6.58
N VAL A 10 -80.20 -53.88 -6.69
CA VAL A 10 -79.40 -52.73 -7.13
C VAL A 10 -78.78 -51.96 -5.95
N ALA A 11 -79.38 -52.01 -4.76
CA ALA A 11 -78.88 -51.32 -3.58
C ALA A 11 -77.49 -51.82 -3.12
N PRO A 12 -77.19 -53.14 -3.04
CA PRO A 12 -75.90 -53.59 -2.49
C PRO A 12 -74.67 -53.12 -3.30
N PRO A 13 -74.63 -53.19 -4.65
CA PRO A 13 -73.53 -52.65 -5.45
C PRO A 13 -73.35 -51.14 -5.32
N ILE A 14 -74.44 -50.38 -5.34
CA ILE A 14 -74.38 -48.91 -5.25
C ILE A 14 -73.92 -48.49 -3.87
N VAL A 15 -74.53 -49.03 -2.82
CA VAL A 15 -74.17 -48.74 -1.42
C VAL A 15 -72.74 -49.22 -1.14
N GLY A 16 -72.36 -50.40 -1.61
CA GLY A 16 -70.99 -50.93 -1.50
C GLY A 16 -69.97 -50.02 -2.19
N GLY A 17 -70.26 -49.55 -3.41
CA GLY A 17 -69.39 -48.63 -4.14
C GLY A 17 -69.27 -47.25 -3.49
N ILE A 18 -70.38 -46.70 -2.99
CA ILE A 18 -70.38 -45.42 -2.25
C ILE A 18 -69.58 -45.56 -0.95
N ILE A 19 -69.81 -46.61 -0.16
CA ILE A 19 -69.07 -46.86 1.08
C ILE A 19 -67.59 -47.06 0.77
N GLY A 20 -67.24 -47.83 -0.27
CA GLY A 20 -65.86 -48.06 -0.67
C GLY A 20 -65.13 -46.77 -1.10
N TYR A 21 -65.80 -45.92 -1.88
CA TYR A 21 -65.26 -44.62 -2.29
C TYR A 21 -65.08 -43.68 -1.09
N PHE A 22 -66.13 -43.48 -0.28
CA PHE A 22 -66.07 -42.57 0.88
C PHE A 22 -65.08 -43.05 1.95
N THR A 23 -65.02 -44.35 2.22
CA THR A 23 -64.12 -44.90 3.26
C THR A 23 -62.66 -44.71 2.85
N ASN A 24 -62.31 -44.93 1.58
CA ASN A 24 -60.95 -44.68 1.09
C ASN A 24 -60.61 -43.19 1.03
N ASP A 25 -61.55 -42.31 0.62
CA ASP A 25 -61.33 -40.86 0.63
C ASP A 25 -61.03 -40.35 2.05
N ILE A 26 -61.80 -40.82 3.04
CA ILE A 26 -61.56 -40.50 4.45
C ILE A 26 -60.21 -41.06 4.92
N ALA A 27 -59.89 -42.31 4.57
CA ALA A 27 -58.62 -42.93 4.97
C ALA A 27 -57.40 -42.16 4.45
N ILE A 28 -57.46 -41.66 3.21
CA ILE A 28 -56.40 -40.82 2.65
C ILE A 28 -56.32 -39.48 3.38
N LYS A 29 -57.46 -38.82 3.62
CA LYS A 29 -57.49 -37.58 4.43
C LYS A 29 -56.94 -37.79 5.84
N MET A 30 -57.14 -38.98 6.43
CA MET A 30 -56.59 -39.35 7.75
C MET A 30 -55.06 -39.52 7.76
N LEU A 31 -54.40 -39.70 6.61
CA LEU A 31 -52.94 -39.70 6.53
C LEU A 31 -52.35 -38.32 6.79
N PHE A 32 -53.05 -37.27 6.37
CA PHE A 32 -52.61 -35.88 6.46
C PHE A 32 -53.21 -35.15 7.67
N ARG A 33 -54.48 -35.41 8.00
CA ARG A 33 -55.24 -34.75 9.07
C ARG A 33 -55.72 -35.77 10.11
N PRO A 34 -55.90 -35.42 11.39
CA PRO A 34 -55.69 -34.11 11.99
C PRO A 34 -54.21 -33.81 12.26
N TYR A 35 -53.83 -32.53 12.17
CA TYR A 35 -52.44 -32.09 12.33
C TYR A 35 -51.89 -32.19 13.76
N LYS A 36 -52.78 -32.29 14.76
CA LYS A 36 -52.44 -32.40 16.18
C LYS A 36 -53.10 -33.64 16.78
N ALA A 37 -52.47 -34.19 17.83
CA ALA A 37 -53.05 -35.27 18.62
C ALA A 37 -54.36 -34.80 19.26
N ILE A 38 -55.42 -35.60 19.10
CA ILE A 38 -56.71 -35.34 19.74
C ILE A 38 -56.83 -36.29 20.93
N TYR A 39 -57.12 -35.73 22.11
CA TYR A 39 -57.27 -36.48 23.35
C TYR A 39 -58.74 -36.55 23.75
N ILE A 40 -59.21 -37.74 24.12
CA ILE A 40 -60.54 -37.95 24.71
C ILE A 40 -60.33 -38.50 26.11
N GLY A 41 -60.53 -37.65 27.13
CA GLY A 41 -60.22 -37.99 28.52
C GLY A 41 -58.71 -38.17 28.74
N LYS A 42 -58.29 -39.37 29.18
CA LYS A 42 -56.87 -39.73 29.40
C LYS A 42 -56.22 -40.45 28.22
N SER A 43 -56.98 -40.81 27.19
CA SER A 43 -56.50 -41.63 26.08
C SER A 43 -56.44 -40.83 24.78
N GLN A 44 -55.36 -40.97 24.04
CA GLN A 44 -55.19 -40.37 22.71
C GLN A 44 -56.03 -41.14 21.69
N LEU A 45 -56.75 -40.42 20.83
CA LEU A 45 -57.54 -41.05 19.76
C LEU A 45 -56.59 -41.75 18.77
N PRO A 46 -56.85 -43.04 18.41
CA PRO A 46 -56.03 -43.74 17.43
C PRO A 46 -56.05 -42.98 16.09
N PHE A 47 -54.95 -43.02 15.35
CA PHE A 47 -54.76 -42.30 14.09
C PHE A 47 -54.80 -40.76 14.19
N THR A 48 -54.57 -40.20 15.38
CA THR A 48 -54.31 -38.75 15.57
C THR A 48 -52.97 -38.54 16.27
N PRO A 49 -52.07 -37.66 15.80
CA PRO A 49 -52.14 -36.94 14.52
C PRO A 49 -52.03 -37.89 13.33
N GLY A 50 -52.36 -37.38 12.14
CA GLY A 50 -52.24 -38.13 10.88
C GLY A 50 -50.84 -38.73 10.69
N LEU A 51 -50.73 -39.78 9.87
CA LEU A 51 -49.51 -40.56 9.72
C LEU A 51 -48.30 -39.72 9.27
N ILE A 52 -48.52 -38.74 8.39
CA ILE A 52 -47.45 -37.89 7.84
C ILE A 52 -46.97 -36.85 8.86
N PRO A 53 -47.82 -36.02 9.48
CA PRO A 53 -47.40 -35.13 10.57
C PRO A 53 -46.70 -35.87 11.71
N ARG A 54 -47.16 -37.08 12.05
CA ARG A 54 -46.56 -37.90 13.10
C ARG A 54 -45.12 -38.35 12.79
N ASN A 55 -44.80 -38.58 11.53
CA ASN A 55 -43.49 -39.09 11.09
C ASN A 55 -42.62 -38.01 10.42
N GLN A 56 -42.98 -36.72 10.56
CA GLN A 56 -42.28 -35.61 9.91
C GLN A 56 -40.77 -35.59 10.19
N GLU A 57 -40.34 -35.91 11.41
CA GLU A 57 -38.93 -36.01 11.77
C GLU A 57 -38.20 -37.14 11.03
N ARG A 58 -38.84 -38.30 10.88
CA ARG A 58 -38.28 -39.43 10.14
C ARG A 58 -38.21 -39.13 8.64
N LEU A 59 -39.23 -38.47 8.11
CA LEU A 59 -39.26 -37.99 6.74
C LEU A 59 -38.12 -36.99 6.50
N ALA A 60 -37.97 -36.01 7.40
CA ALA A 60 -36.92 -35.01 7.36
C ALA A 60 -35.52 -35.64 7.30
N LYS A 61 -35.26 -36.62 8.18
CA LYS A 61 -33.99 -37.35 8.21
C LYS A 61 -33.74 -38.14 6.93
N ASN A 62 -34.73 -38.90 6.46
CA ASN A 62 -34.58 -39.68 5.22
C ASN A 62 -34.35 -38.79 3.99
N VAL A 63 -35.05 -37.66 3.90
CA VAL A 63 -34.87 -36.68 2.83
C VAL A 63 -33.48 -36.07 2.90
N SER A 64 -33.04 -35.67 4.09
CA SER A 64 -31.68 -35.18 4.34
C SER A 64 -30.62 -36.20 3.91
N ASP A 65 -30.69 -37.43 4.42
CA ASP A 65 -29.72 -38.50 4.10
C ASP A 65 -29.66 -38.77 2.58
N THR A 66 -30.82 -38.75 1.91
CA THR A 66 -30.89 -38.93 0.45
C THR A 66 -30.25 -37.77 -0.30
N ILE A 67 -30.52 -36.51 0.07
CA ILE A 67 -29.96 -35.33 -0.58
C ILE A 67 -28.45 -35.23 -0.32
N MET A 68 -28.00 -35.51 0.90
CA MET A 68 -26.59 -35.54 1.27
C MET A 68 -25.81 -36.61 0.50
N GLY A 69 -26.41 -37.80 0.33
CA GLY A 69 -25.79 -38.91 -0.40
C GLY A 69 -25.80 -38.76 -1.92
N SER A 70 -26.72 -37.98 -2.50
CA SER A 70 -26.91 -37.89 -3.97
C SER A 70 -26.54 -36.55 -4.60
N LEU A 71 -26.79 -35.43 -3.93
CA LEU A 71 -26.62 -34.08 -4.48
C LEU A 71 -25.45 -33.31 -3.85
N LEU A 72 -25.17 -33.54 -2.56
CA LEU A 72 -24.13 -32.82 -1.81
C LEU A 72 -22.92 -33.69 -1.51
N THR A 73 -22.54 -34.51 -2.48
CA THR A 73 -21.31 -35.31 -2.37
C THR A 73 -20.08 -34.40 -2.41
N PRO A 74 -18.94 -34.81 -1.82
CA PRO A 74 -17.69 -34.07 -1.91
C PRO A 74 -17.30 -33.74 -3.35
N ALA A 75 -17.55 -34.65 -4.30
CA ALA A 75 -17.25 -34.47 -5.72
C ALA A 75 -18.10 -33.37 -6.37
N GLU A 76 -19.41 -33.34 -6.12
CA GLU A 76 -20.30 -32.30 -6.66
C GLU A 76 -19.99 -30.92 -6.05
N LEU A 77 -19.70 -30.88 -4.74
CA LEU A 77 -19.27 -29.65 -4.08
C LEU A 77 -17.92 -29.15 -4.60
N GLN A 78 -16.98 -30.05 -4.87
CA GLN A 78 -15.71 -29.69 -5.51
C GLN A 78 -15.92 -29.12 -6.91
N LYS A 79 -16.82 -29.71 -7.70
CA LYS A 79 -17.17 -29.20 -9.03
C LYS A 79 -17.84 -27.83 -8.98
N LEU A 80 -18.74 -27.61 -8.02
CA LEU A 80 -19.33 -26.30 -7.76
C LEU A 80 -18.27 -25.28 -7.35
N ALA A 81 -17.36 -25.66 -6.45
CA ALA A 81 -16.27 -24.79 -6.01
C ALA A 81 -15.32 -24.43 -7.17
N ARG A 82 -14.97 -25.37 -8.05
CA ARG A 82 -14.19 -25.08 -9.28
C ARG A 82 -14.87 -24.03 -10.17
N ARG A 83 -16.20 -24.14 -10.38
CA ARG A 83 -16.96 -23.14 -11.15
C ARG A 83 -17.02 -21.76 -10.49
N LEU A 84 -16.99 -21.70 -9.15
CA LEU A 84 -16.91 -20.45 -8.42
C LEU A 84 -15.51 -19.82 -8.51
N LEU A 85 -14.48 -20.66 -8.63
CA LEU A 85 -13.07 -20.29 -8.72
C LEU A 85 -12.58 -20.11 -10.15
N GLU A 86 -13.48 -19.91 -11.12
CA GLU A 86 -13.09 -19.63 -12.50
C GLU A 86 -12.14 -18.41 -12.56
N PRO A 87 -11.06 -18.47 -13.36
CA PRO A 87 -9.97 -17.48 -13.31
C PRO A 87 -10.47 -16.06 -13.51
N GLU A 88 -11.39 -15.84 -14.46
CA GLU A 88 -11.95 -14.52 -14.77
C GLU A 88 -12.71 -13.91 -13.59
N ARG A 89 -13.45 -14.73 -12.84
CA ARG A 89 -14.25 -14.29 -11.68
C ARG A 89 -13.34 -13.97 -10.51
N VAL A 90 -12.34 -14.82 -10.27
CA VAL A 90 -11.31 -14.63 -9.23
C VAL A 90 -10.48 -13.38 -9.53
N GLN A 91 -10.02 -13.21 -10.77
CA GLN A 91 -9.29 -12.02 -11.21
C GLN A 91 -10.11 -10.75 -10.99
N SER A 92 -11.38 -10.75 -11.41
CA SER A 92 -12.29 -9.60 -11.21
C SER A 92 -12.48 -9.28 -9.71
N ALA A 93 -12.63 -10.31 -8.87
CA ALA A 93 -12.75 -10.13 -7.42
C ALA A 93 -11.45 -9.59 -6.79
N ILE A 94 -10.28 -10.08 -7.22
CA ILE A 94 -8.97 -9.58 -6.78
C ILE A 94 -8.79 -8.14 -7.22
N HIS A 95 -9.08 -7.82 -8.49
CA HIS A 95 -8.99 -6.45 -9.01
C HIS A 95 -9.87 -5.51 -8.17
N TRP A 96 -11.12 -5.89 -7.91
CA TRP A 96 -12.02 -5.12 -7.06
C TRP A 96 -11.48 -4.95 -5.63
N LEU A 97 -10.94 -6.01 -5.02
CA LEU A 97 -10.33 -5.95 -3.68
C LEU A 97 -9.09 -5.06 -3.64
N LEU A 98 -8.21 -5.15 -4.64
CA LEU A 98 -7.00 -4.32 -4.73
C LEU A 98 -7.37 -2.85 -4.91
N ARG A 99 -8.36 -2.56 -5.75
CA ARG A 99 -8.90 -1.22 -5.92
C ARG A 99 -9.48 -0.70 -4.61
N LEU A 100 -10.31 -1.48 -3.93
CA LEU A 100 -10.87 -1.12 -2.63
C LEU A 100 -9.78 -0.89 -1.58
N ALA A 101 -8.74 -1.72 -1.55
CA ALA A 101 -7.62 -1.58 -0.63
C ALA A 101 -6.85 -0.27 -0.88
N ILE A 102 -6.60 0.10 -2.14
CA ILE A 102 -5.97 1.39 -2.49
C ILE A 102 -6.88 2.57 -2.11
N GLU A 103 -8.19 2.45 -2.37
CA GLU A 103 -9.18 3.47 -1.99
C GLU A 103 -9.26 3.62 -0.46
N GLN A 104 -9.22 2.52 0.30
CA GLN A 104 -9.30 2.53 1.76
C GLN A 104 -8.02 3.04 2.42
N VAL A 105 -6.84 2.71 1.89
CA VAL A 105 -5.58 3.35 2.29
C VAL A 105 -5.62 4.87 2.04
N GLY A 106 -6.42 5.31 1.05
CA GLY A 106 -6.64 6.71 0.70
C GLY A 106 -7.79 7.42 1.42
N GLY A 107 -8.64 6.70 2.15
CA GLY A 107 -9.83 7.21 2.85
C GLY A 107 -9.49 7.96 4.14
N GLY A 108 -8.72 9.04 4.01
CA GLY A 108 -8.06 9.72 5.13
C GLY A 108 -6.92 8.85 5.63
N SER A 109 -5.69 9.10 5.16
CA SER A 109 -4.51 8.34 5.56
C SER A 109 -4.57 8.10 7.06
N GLU A 110 -4.83 6.84 7.47
CA GLU A 110 -5.00 6.57 8.88
C GLU A 110 -3.81 7.17 9.61
N PRO A 111 -4.02 7.87 10.73
CA PRO A 111 -2.92 8.54 11.44
C PRO A 111 -1.81 7.54 11.80
N LYS A 112 -2.11 6.24 11.87
CA LYS A 112 -1.14 5.16 12.00
C LYS A 112 -0.26 4.98 10.76
N THR A 113 -0.83 4.86 9.56
CA THR A 113 -0.08 4.70 8.30
C THR A 113 0.81 5.90 8.03
N VAL A 114 0.30 7.12 8.26
CA VAL A 114 1.11 8.34 8.15
C VAL A 114 2.30 8.29 9.09
N LYS A 115 2.10 7.93 10.36
CA LYS A 115 3.17 7.81 11.35
C LYS A 115 4.20 6.74 11.02
N VAL A 116 3.76 5.59 10.50
CA VAL A 116 4.68 4.52 10.08
C VAL A 116 5.54 4.99 8.92
N VAL A 117 4.94 5.54 7.87
CA VAL A 117 5.69 6.05 6.71
C VAL A 117 6.61 7.21 7.11
N ALA A 118 6.14 8.13 7.95
CA ALA A 118 6.95 9.22 8.48
C ALA A 118 8.15 8.70 9.28
N GLY A 119 7.95 7.68 10.12
CA GLY A 119 9.02 7.01 10.86
C GLY A 119 10.05 6.38 9.92
N ILE A 120 9.59 5.62 8.92
CA ILE A 120 10.47 5.02 7.91
C ILE A 120 11.29 6.10 7.18
N LEU A 121 10.66 7.19 6.75
CA LEU A 121 11.36 8.28 6.06
C LEU A 121 12.40 8.96 6.95
N ARG A 122 12.06 9.20 8.21
CA ARG A 122 12.97 9.76 9.22
C ARG A 122 14.18 8.86 9.43
N ASP A 123 13.97 7.56 9.61
CA ASP A 123 15.05 6.58 9.85
C ASP A 123 15.90 6.38 8.59
N LEU A 124 15.27 6.40 7.41
CA LEU A 124 15.98 6.33 6.13
C LEU A 124 16.90 7.53 5.96
N LEU A 125 16.42 8.76 6.16
CA LEU A 125 17.25 9.95 5.97
C LEU A 125 18.23 10.20 7.13
N GLY A 126 17.81 9.91 8.36
CA GLY A 126 18.57 10.18 9.57
C GLY A 126 19.65 9.15 9.89
N ASP A 127 19.46 7.88 9.51
CA ASP A 127 20.39 6.80 9.86
C ASP A 127 20.90 6.03 8.64
N SER A 128 20.01 5.59 7.76
CA SER A 128 20.38 4.65 6.69
C SER A 128 21.17 5.34 5.57
N LEU A 129 20.66 6.47 5.06
CA LEU A 129 21.28 7.24 3.99
C LEU A 129 22.66 7.78 4.38
N PRO A 130 22.89 8.33 5.59
CA PRO A 130 24.21 8.71 6.07
C PRO A 130 25.24 7.59 5.99
N ARG A 131 24.88 6.38 6.44
CA ARG A 131 25.79 5.23 6.43
C ARG A 131 26.13 4.81 5.00
N LEU A 132 25.13 4.79 4.12
CA LEU A 132 25.33 4.49 2.70
C LEU A 132 26.22 5.54 2.03
N LEU A 133 25.96 6.83 2.26
CA LEU A 133 26.78 7.90 1.71
C LEU A 133 28.20 7.86 2.23
N GLN A 134 28.42 7.60 3.52
CA GLN A 134 29.77 7.41 4.06
C GLN A 134 30.49 6.22 3.41
N ALA A 135 29.80 5.09 3.22
CA ALA A 135 30.37 3.92 2.57
C ALA A 135 30.71 4.19 1.10
N LEU A 136 29.81 4.86 0.37
CA LEU A 136 30.01 5.23 -1.03
C LEU A 136 31.10 6.28 -1.19
N ALA A 137 31.17 7.27 -0.29
CA ALA A 137 32.19 8.31 -0.30
C ALA A 137 33.61 7.79 -0.04
N ARG A 138 33.79 6.53 0.39
CA ARG A 138 35.11 5.89 0.44
C ARG A 138 35.66 5.53 -0.93
N LYS A 139 34.80 5.41 -1.95
CA LYS A 139 35.26 5.13 -3.32
C LYS A 139 35.88 6.38 -3.94
N GLU A 140 36.96 6.21 -4.70
CA GLU A 140 37.70 7.34 -5.28
C GLU A 140 36.94 8.06 -6.41
N ASP A 141 36.05 7.36 -7.08
CA ASP A 141 35.20 7.80 -8.19
C ASP A 141 33.83 8.34 -7.73
N PHE A 142 33.56 8.33 -6.42
CA PHE A 142 32.27 8.76 -5.88
C PHE A 142 31.93 10.21 -6.25
N LEU A 143 30.79 10.37 -6.92
CA LEU A 143 30.26 11.63 -7.46
C LEU A 143 31.23 12.38 -8.38
N GLU A 144 32.25 11.72 -8.96
CA GLU A 144 33.24 12.40 -9.79
C GLU A 144 32.60 13.13 -10.98
N GLU A 145 31.74 12.46 -11.73
CA GLU A 145 31.10 13.04 -12.90
C GLU A 145 30.14 14.18 -12.51
N GLN A 146 29.31 13.97 -11.50
CA GLN A 146 28.35 14.97 -11.01
C GLN A 146 29.07 16.21 -10.47
N LEU A 147 30.16 16.02 -9.71
CA LEU A 147 30.95 17.14 -9.19
C LEU A 147 31.70 17.86 -10.30
N ASN A 148 32.17 17.16 -11.34
CA ASN A 148 32.77 17.80 -12.50
C ASN A 148 31.75 18.65 -13.26
N GLN A 149 30.55 18.13 -13.49
CA GLN A 149 29.47 18.89 -14.15
C GLN A 149 29.08 20.14 -13.36
N ILE A 150 28.86 20.01 -12.04
CA ILE A 150 28.55 21.15 -11.15
C ILE A 150 29.71 22.15 -11.17
N PHE A 151 30.95 21.66 -11.08
CA PHE A 151 32.13 22.53 -11.09
C PHE A 151 32.25 23.31 -12.40
N ASP A 152 31.97 22.68 -13.54
CA ASP A 152 32.02 23.34 -14.85
C ASP A 152 30.91 24.39 -14.98
N GLN A 153 29.69 24.11 -14.50
CA GLN A 153 28.61 25.09 -14.43
C GLN A 153 28.99 26.29 -13.53
N VAL A 154 29.51 26.02 -12.33
CA VAL A 154 29.98 27.07 -11.43
C VAL A 154 31.12 27.87 -12.05
N LEU A 155 32.07 27.22 -12.73
CA LEU A 155 33.19 27.90 -13.38
C LEU A 155 32.73 28.87 -14.48
N LEU A 156 31.65 28.51 -15.20
CA LEU A 156 31.05 29.36 -16.24
C LEU A 156 30.26 30.53 -15.65
N GLU A 157 29.51 30.31 -14.58
CA GLU A 157 28.54 31.28 -14.07
C GLU A 157 29.04 32.09 -12.87
N PHE A 158 30.18 31.73 -12.28
CA PHE A 158 30.68 32.39 -11.08
C PHE A 158 31.07 33.84 -11.34
N GLN A 159 30.23 34.74 -10.86
CA GLN A 159 30.50 36.17 -10.74
C GLN A 159 29.98 36.64 -9.39
N LEU A 160 30.80 37.39 -8.67
CA LEU A 160 30.36 38.01 -7.42
C LEU A 160 29.44 39.19 -7.75
N SER A 161 28.25 39.21 -7.14
CA SER A 161 27.43 40.41 -7.14
C SER A 161 28.16 41.58 -6.47
N GLU A 162 27.76 42.80 -6.78
CA GLU A 162 28.37 44.01 -6.22
C GLU A 162 28.42 43.99 -4.68
N GLU A 163 27.33 43.52 -4.07
CA GLU A 163 27.20 43.41 -2.62
C GLU A 163 28.07 42.31 -2.02
N GLN A 164 28.18 41.15 -2.69
CA GLN A 164 29.08 40.08 -2.26
C GLN A 164 30.55 40.50 -2.37
N ALA A 165 30.93 41.15 -3.48
CA ALA A 165 32.29 41.65 -3.68
C ALA A 165 32.66 42.71 -2.63
N ARG A 166 31.70 43.58 -2.26
CA ARG A 166 31.88 44.59 -1.20
C ARG A 166 32.11 43.94 0.16
N LYS A 167 31.24 43.01 0.57
CA LYS A 167 31.37 42.28 1.84
C LYS A 167 32.67 41.49 1.92
N LEU A 168 33.06 40.84 0.83
CA LEU A 168 34.31 40.08 0.78
C LEU A 168 35.54 41.00 0.83
N ALA A 169 35.52 42.15 0.14
CA ALA A 169 36.59 43.14 0.22
C ALA A 169 36.75 43.70 1.65
N GLU A 170 35.65 43.95 2.36
CA GLU A 170 35.68 44.36 3.77
C GLU A 170 36.25 43.27 4.67
N TRP A 171 35.80 42.01 4.49
CA TRP A 171 36.33 40.88 5.24
C TRP A 171 37.83 40.69 4.99
N VAL A 172 38.31 40.82 3.76
CA VAL A 172 39.75 40.75 3.44
C VAL A 172 40.53 41.82 4.20
N LEU A 173 40.06 43.07 4.23
CA LEU A 173 40.76 44.16 4.93
C LEU A 173 40.67 44.09 6.45
N GLN A 174 39.63 43.45 7.01
CA GLN A 174 39.46 43.35 8.46
C GLN A 174 40.09 42.10 9.05
N VAL A 175 40.04 40.97 8.35
CA VAL A 175 40.42 39.65 8.87
C VAL A 175 41.74 39.18 8.28
N VAL A 176 41.97 39.38 6.98
CA VAL A 176 43.17 38.87 6.29
C VAL A 176 44.32 39.88 6.30
N LEU A 177 44.00 41.16 6.03
CA LEU A 177 44.96 42.25 5.92
C LEU A 177 44.62 43.45 6.83
N PRO A 178 44.38 43.25 8.14
CA PRO A 178 44.27 44.38 9.06
C PRO A 178 45.61 45.15 9.15
N PRO A 179 45.61 46.40 9.63
CA PRO A 179 46.81 47.25 9.61
C PRO A 179 48.04 46.65 10.33
N ASP A 180 47.83 45.88 11.40
CA ASP A 180 48.87 45.18 12.12
C ASP A 180 49.45 44.01 11.31
N ALA A 181 48.62 43.25 10.59
CA ALA A 181 49.07 42.22 9.66
C ALA A 181 49.85 42.83 8.49
N LEU A 182 49.38 43.93 7.91
CA LEU A 182 50.11 44.67 6.87
C LEU A 182 51.46 45.16 7.39
N ARG A 183 51.52 45.66 8.61
CA ARG A 183 52.77 46.06 9.27
C ARG A 183 53.74 44.89 9.42
N GLN A 184 53.26 43.72 9.86
CA GLN A 184 54.09 42.51 9.95
C GLN A 184 54.57 42.06 8.57
N ILE A 185 53.71 42.06 7.55
CA ILE A 185 54.09 41.75 6.17
C ILE A 185 55.20 42.69 5.68
N ILE A 186 55.11 43.99 5.97
CA ILE A 186 56.16 44.96 5.61
C ILE A 186 57.49 44.62 6.31
N ILE A 187 57.46 44.27 7.60
CA ILE A 187 58.65 43.91 8.37
C ILE A 187 59.29 42.63 7.83
N ASP A 188 58.47 41.60 7.60
CA ASP A 188 58.91 40.29 7.10
C ASP A 188 59.39 40.37 5.66
N PHE A 189 58.82 41.28 4.87
CA PHE A 189 59.29 41.56 3.52
C PHE A 189 60.60 42.35 3.52
N LEU A 190 60.80 43.29 4.45
CA LEU A 190 61.99 44.14 4.55
C LEU A 190 63.10 43.50 5.40
N THR A 191 63.46 42.25 5.12
CA THR A 191 64.68 41.63 5.65
C THR A 191 65.96 42.32 5.16
N ASP A 192 67.09 42.10 5.84
CA ASP A 192 68.37 42.67 5.41
C ASP A 192 68.75 42.26 3.97
N ARG A 193 68.43 41.02 3.59
CA ARG A 193 68.67 40.49 2.25
C ARG A 193 67.81 41.17 1.19
N THR A 194 66.52 41.32 1.45
CA THR A 194 65.58 41.95 0.52
C THR A 194 65.85 43.44 0.39
N ILE A 195 66.17 44.14 1.49
CA ILE A 195 66.60 45.54 1.45
C ILE A 195 67.85 45.70 0.57
N GLN A 196 68.86 44.85 0.76
CA GLN A 196 70.09 44.89 -0.07
C GLN A 196 69.77 44.63 -1.55
N THR A 197 68.94 43.63 -1.84
CA THR A 197 68.52 43.30 -3.21
C THR A 197 67.76 44.45 -3.88
N ILE A 198 66.89 45.14 -3.14
CA ILE A 198 66.15 46.30 -3.63
C ILE A 198 67.11 47.47 -3.89
N ASP A 199 68.07 47.72 -2.99
CA ASP A 199 69.07 48.80 -3.14
C ASP A 199 69.96 48.57 -4.38
N ASP A 200 70.52 47.36 -4.52
CA ASP A 200 71.38 46.98 -5.64
C ASP A 200 70.61 47.07 -6.96
N GLY A 201 69.40 46.50 -7.01
CA GLY A 201 68.54 46.58 -8.19
C GLY A 201 68.12 48.01 -8.54
N PHE A 202 67.96 48.89 -7.56
CA PHE A 202 67.68 50.31 -7.79
C PHE A 202 68.91 51.04 -8.36
N ARG A 203 70.12 50.77 -7.86
CA ARG A 203 71.37 51.35 -8.39
C ARG A 203 71.66 50.90 -9.82
N GLU A 204 71.41 49.64 -10.15
CA GLU A 204 71.67 49.08 -11.47
C GLU A 204 70.71 49.61 -12.56
N LYS A 205 69.44 49.84 -12.19
CA LYS A 205 68.38 50.17 -13.16
C LYS A 205 68.09 51.66 -13.29
N THR A 206 68.67 52.50 -12.44
CA THR A 206 68.46 53.95 -12.49
C THR A 206 69.47 54.62 -13.42
N SER A 207 69.02 55.60 -14.19
CA SER A 207 69.85 56.41 -15.08
C SER A 207 69.48 57.90 -14.96
N GLY A 208 70.35 58.78 -15.44
CA GLY A 208 70.14 60.24 -15.36
C GLY A 208 70.15 60.76 -13.92
N THR A 209 69.28 61.72 -13.60
CA THR A 209 69.24 62.40 -12.28
C THR A 209 68.97 61.43 -11.12
N TYR A 210 68.23 60.35 -11.36
CA TYR A 210 67.93 59.33 -10.34
C TYR A 210 69.11 58.42 -10.02
N TRP A 211 70.07 58.26 -10.94
CA TRP A 211 71.30 57.51 -10.70
C TRP A 211 72.16 58.16 -9.61
N VAL A 212 72.19 59.50 -9.56
CA VAL A 212 72.89 60.25 -8.51
C VAL A 212 72.28 59.97 -7.14
N VAL A 213 70.95 59.97 -7.06
CA VAL A 213 70.23 59.66 -5.81
C VAL A 213 70.46 58.20 -5.39
N ALA A 214 70.39 57.27 -6.35
CA ALA A 214 70.61 55.85 -6.09
C ALA A 214 72.04 55.57 -5.58
N ASN A 215 73.06 56.22 -6.16
CA ASN A 215 74.45 55.95 -5.77
C ASN A 215 74.94 56.74 -4.56
N LEU A 216 74.48 57.98 -4.38
CA LEU A 216 74.91 58.84 -3.29
C LEU A 216 74.17 58.56 -1.97
N PHE A 217 72.86 58.30 -2.03
CA PHE A 217 72.03 58.10 -0.84
C PHE A 217 71.58 56.65 -0.69
N GLY A 218 71.23 55.99 -1.81
CA GLY A 218 70.65 54.65 -1.80
C GLY A 218 69.27 54.60 -1.11
N LEU A 219 68.61 53.46 -1.24
CA LEU A 219 67.37 53.10 -0.56
C LEU A 219 67.61 52.31 0.72
N ARG A 220 68.79 51.69 0.88
CA ARG A 220 69.10 50.82 2.03
C ARG A 220 68.80 51.48 3.38
N ASN A 221 69.32 52.69 3.61
CA ASN A 221 69.12 53.39 4.88
C ASN A 221 67.65 53.76 5.09
N THR A 222 66.94 54.18 4.05
CA THR A 222 65.53 54.57 4.10
C THR A 222 64.64 53.37 4.39
N LEU A 223 64.85 52.24 3.71
CA LEU A 223 64.10 51.00 3.92
C LEU A 223 64.39 50.39 5.29
N THR A 224 65.64 50.49 5.76
CA THR A 224 65.99 50.06 7.13
C THR A 224 65.26 50.91 8.17
N ARG A 225 65.26 52.24 8.01
CA ARG A 225 64.51 53.15 8.89
C ARG A 225 63.01 52.88 8.85
N LEU A 226 62.45 52.59 7.68
CA LEU A 226 61.04 52.22 7.54
C LEU A 226 60.73 50.92 8.29
N ARG A 227 61.56 49.89 8.13
CA ARG A 227 61.42 48.63 8.89
C ARG A 227 61.50 48.87 10.40
N THR A 228 62.47 49.65 10.86
CA THR A 228 62.63 50.02 12.27
C THR A 228 61.41 50.78 12.79
N TYR A 229 60.90 51.75 12.03
CA TYR A 229 59.67 52.47 12.39
C TYR A 229 58.46 51.52 12.53
N CYS A 230 58.32 50.54 11.63
CA CYS A 230 57.26 49.52 11.73
C CYS A 230 57.43 48.57 12.94
N LEU A 231 58.66 48.32 13.39
CA LEU A 231 58.97 47.48 14.54
C LEU A 231 58.70 48.19 15.87
N ASP A 232 59.18 49.43 15.98
CA ASP A 232 59.24 50.20 17.23
C ASP A 232 57.94 50.98 17.46
N GLU A 233 57.43 51.69 16.45
CA GLU A 233 56.25 52.56 16.54
C GLU A 233 54.98 51.85 16.04
N LYS A 234 54.55 50.81 16.77
CA LYS A 234 53.49 49.87 16.31
C LYS A 234 52.13 50.54 16.08
N GLU A 235 51.62 51.27 17.07
CA GLU A 235 50.29 51.88 17.01
C GLU A 235 50.21 52.99 15.96
N ASP A 236 51.22 53.85 15.92
CA ASP A 236 51.33 54.92 14.92
C ASP A 236 51.44 54.35 13.50
N THR A 237 52.22 53.29 13.31
CA THR A 237 52.30 52.59 12.03
C THR A 237 50.96 51.99 11.62
N ASN A 238 50.25 51.33 12.54
CA ASN A 238 48.92 50.76 12.28
C ASN A 238 47.91 51.86 11.89
N ASN A 239 47.93 53.00 12.57
CA ASN A 239 47.07 54.14 12.25
C ASN A 239 47.40 54.74 10.88
N ARG A 240 48.67 54.95 10.56
CA ARG A 240 49.11 55.42 9.23
C ARG A 240 48.73 54.45 8.11
N LEU A 241 48.89 53.15 8.33
CA LEU A 241 48.48 52.13 7.35
C LEU A 241 46.97 52.12 7.15
N ARG A 242 46.17 52.36 8.21
CA ARG A 242 44.72 52.52 8.09
C ARG A 242 44.38 53.73 7.22
N GLU A 243 44.95 54.90 7.48
CA GLU A 243 44.75 56.11 6.67
C GLU A 243 45.19 55.92 5.22
N LEU A 244 46.32 55.23 5.00
CA LEU A 244 46.84 54.91 3.68
C LEU A 244 45.87 53.99 2.92
N THR A 245 45.36 52.94 3.57
CA THR A 245 44.42 52.00 2.93
C THR A 245 43.09 52.65 2.56
N GLN A 246 42.63 53.63 3.35
CA GLN A 246 41.43 54.42 3.08
C GLN A 246 41.68 55.43 1.94
N SER A 247 42.76 56.21 2.01
CA SER A 247 43.08 57.23 1.00
C SER A 247 43.40 56.64 -0.38
N LEU A 248 44.02 55.46 -0.43
CA LEU A 248 44.27 54.74 -1.69
C LEU A 248 43.04 54.00 -2.22
N GLU A 249 41.91 54.07 -1.52
CA GLU A 249 40.66 53.38 -1.83
C GLU A 249 40.87 51.86 -2.05
N ILE A 250 41.72 51.23 -1.23
CA ILE A 250 42.11 49.83 -1.42
C ILE A 250 40.88 48.91 -1.42
N ARG A 251 39.87 49.21 -0.59
CA ARG A 251 38.60 48.48 -0.58
C ARG A 251 37.92 48.48 -1.96
N ALA A 252 37.79 49.64 -2.60
CA ALA A 252 37.15 49.77 -3.90
C ALA A 252 37.95 49.05 -5.00
N ARG A 253 39.29 49.08 -4.90
CA ARG A 253 40.18 48.34 -5.81
C ARG A 253 40.03 46.83 -5.66
N ILE A 254 39.99 46.32 -4.43
CA ILE A 254 39.75 44.89 -4.14
C ILE A 254 38.35 44.49 -4.62
N GLN A 255 37.32 45.28 -4.35
CA GLN A 255 35.96 45.02 -4.83
C GLN A 255 35.90 44.93 -6.36
N LYS A 256 36.54 45.88 -7.06
CA LYS A 256 36.61 45.87 -8.53
C LYS A 256 37.38 44.65 -9.06
N PHE A 257 38.47 44.27 -8.39
CA PHE A 257 39.21 43.05 -8.71
C PHE A 257 38.35 41.80 -8.53
N LEU A 258 37.67 41.66 -7.38
CA LEU A 258 36.79 40.54 -7.06
C LEU A 258 35.62 40.42 -8.04
N ARG A 259 35.05 41.55 -8.49
CA ARG A 259 33.97 41.56 -9.49
C ARG A 259 34.45 41.10 -10.87
N ASN A 260 35.69 41.43 -11.21
CA ASN A 260 36.29 41.03 -12.48
C ASN A 260 36.99 39.66 -12.42
N LEU A 261 36.98 39.03 -11.24
CA LEU A 261 37.55 37.70 -11.05
C LEU A 261 36.62 36.67 -11.70
N SER A 262 36.95 36.30 -12.93
CA SER A 262 36.31 35.19 -13.63
C SER A 262 37.16 33.94 -13.46
N LEU A 263 36.53 32.86 -12.98
CA LEU A 263 37.16 31.55 -12.90
C LEU A 263 37.52 30.99 -14.30
N GLN A 264 36.91 31.53 -15.36
CA GLN A 264 37.19 31.16 -16.75
C GLN A 264 38.59 31.61 -17.21
N ASN A 265 39.14 32.68 -16.62
CA ASN A 265 40.45 33.23 -17.00
C ASN A 265 41.61 32.59 -16.23
N LEU A 266 41.33 31.60 -15.37
CA LEU A 266 42.36 30.91 -14.61
C LEU A 266 43.17 29.97 -15.53
N PRO A 267 44.48 29.79 -15.28
CA PRO A 267 45.28 28.81 -16.00
C PRO A 267 44.67 27.41 -15.88
N VAL A 268 44.75 26.62 -16.96
CA VAL A 268 44.20 25.25 -17.00
C VAL A 268 44.70 24.38 -15.85
N ALA A 269 45.97 24.55 -15.44
CA ALA A 269 46.55 23.86 -14.30
C ALA A 269 45.87 24.24 -12.97
N THR A 270 45.55 25.52 -12.78
CA THR A 270 44.86 26.03 -11.58
C THR A 270 43.42 25.52 -11.54
N VAL A 271 42.71 25.54 -12.67
CA VAL A 271 41.34 24.99 -12.78
C VAL A 271 41.34 23.50 -12.46
N ARG A 272 42.28 22.73 -13.03
CA ARG A 272 42.42 21.29 -12.77
C ARG A 272 42.70 21.00 -11.30
N GLN A 273 43.58 21.78 -10.67
CA GLN A 273 43.88 21.65 -9.25
C GLN A 273 42.67 22.00 -8.39
N LEU A 274 41.99 23.12 -8.66
CA LEU A 274 40.80 23.55 -7.92
C LEU A 274 39.68 22.51 -8.02
N ARG A 275 39.45 21.95 -9.22
CA ARG A 275 38.50 20.84 -9.44
C ARG A 275 38.85 19.63 -8.57
N LYS A 276 40.12 19.21 -8.60
CA LYS A 276 40.61 18.08 -7.79
C LYS A 276 40.41 18.34 -6.30
N THR A 277 40.85 19.49 -5.80
CA THR A 277 40.73 19.87 -4.39
C THR A 277 39.28 20.01 -3.94
N THR A 278 38.40 20.56 -4.79
CA THR A 278 36.95 20.67 -4.49
C THR A 278 36.35 19.29 -4.31
N ARG A 279 36.64 18.35 -5.23
CA ARG A 279 36.17 16.97 -5.14
C ARG A 279 36.69 16.26 -3.89
N GLU A 280 37.98 16.39 -3.59
CA GLU A 280 38.59 15.82 -2.38
C GLU A 280 37.97 16.40 -1.10
N SER A 281 37.73 17.71 -1.08
CA SER A 281 37.11 18.40 0.06
C SER A 281 35.67 17.96 0.29
N ILE A 282 34.86 17.88 -0.78
CA ILE A 282 33.47 17.41 -0.69
C ILE A 282 33.44 15.95 -0.22
N ARG A 283 34.32 15.11 -0.77
CA ARG A 283 34.43 13.70 -0.34
C ARG A 283 34.80 13.61 1.14
N HIS A 284 35.82 14.34 1.57
CA HIS A 284 36.24 14.37 2.96
C HIS A 284 35.14 14.89 3.89
N TYR A 285 34.40 15.91 3.47
CA TYR A 285 33.25 16.42 4.22
C TYR A 285 32.15 15.36 4.34
N LEU A 286 31.77 14.68 3.25
CA LEU A 286 30.75 13.63 3.28
C LEU A 286 31.18 12.44 4.14
N GLN A 287 32.48 12.10 4.16
CA GLN A 287 33.04 11.06 5.02
C GLN A 287 33.00 11.42 6.50
N THR A 288 33.31 12.66 6.86
CA THR A 288 33.53 13.07 8.26
C THR A 288 32.32 13.74 8.91
N ARG A 289 31.58 14.56 8.17
CA ARG A 289 30.46 15.39 8.66
C ARG A 289 29.16 15.22 7.89
N GLY A 290 29.14 14.41 6.83
CA GLY A 290 27.94 14.17 6.03
C GLY A 290 26.78 13.58 6.85
N SER A 291 27.09 12.77 7.86
CA SER A 291 26.08 12.23 8.78
C SER A 291 25.39 13.31 9.60
N ASP A 292 26.15 14.27 10.12
CA ASP A 292 25.62 15.30 11.00
C ASP A 292 24.72 16.25 10.22
N LEU A 293 25.09 16.56 8.97
CA LEU A 293 24.28 17.37 8.06
C LEU A 293 22.93 16.70 7.76
N LEU A 294 22.93 15.41 7.42
CA LEU A 294 21.68 14.69 7.12
C LEU A 294 20.81 14.46 8.35
N LYS A 295 21.42 14.23 9.52
CA LYS A 295 20.69 14.18 10.79
C LYS A 295 20.03 15.51 11.12
N GLY A 296 20.78 16.60 11.05
CA GLY A 296 20.22 17.94 11.26
C GLY A 296 19.09 18.27 10.28
N LEU A 297 19.23 17.86 9.02
CA LEU A 297 18.16 18.01 8.02
C LEU A 297 16.94 17.14 8.38
N SER A 298 17.16 15.89 8.80
CA SER A 298 16.08 14.99 9.23
C SER A 298 15.31 15.54 10.42
N GLU A 299 15.98 16.16 11.39
CA GLU A 299 15.33 16.78 12.56
C GLU A 299 14.53 18.04 12.20
N SER A 300 14.96 18.77 11.17
CA SER A 300 14.29 20.01 10.72
C SER A 300 13.04 19.78 9.86
N VAL A 301 12.83 18.56 9.38
CA VAL A 301 11.79 18.22 8.40
C VAL A 301 10.53 17.68 9.08
N ASP A 302 9.37 18.19 8.67
CA ASP A 302 8.06 17.62 9.05
C ASP A 302 7.76 16.36 8.22
N TRP A 303 8.17 15.22 8.78
CA TRP A 303 8.00 13.91 8.16
C TRP A 303 6.54 13.45 8.04
N GLU A 304 5.65 13.91 8.93
CA GLU A 304 4.24 13.53 8.86
C GLU A 304 3.59 14.18 7.63
N ASN A 305 3.86 15.47 7.40
CA ASN A 305 3.36 16.16 6.22
C ASN A 305 3.94 15.57 4.91
N ILE A 306 5.24 15.27 4.88
CA ILE A 306 5.85 14.61 3.71
C ILE A 306 5.21 13.24 3.46
N ALA A 307 4.98 12.44 4.51
CA ALA A 307 4.33 11.15 4.38
C ALA A 307 2.91 11.29 3.80
N VAL A 308 2.13 12.28 4.23
CA VAL A 308 0.80 12.57 3.65
C VAL A 308 0.89 12.93 2.17
N ILE A 309 1.83 13.79 1.78
CA ILE A 309 2.02 14.18 0.37
C ILE A 309 2.43 12.96 -0.47
N LEU A 310 3.37 12.15 0.00
CA LEU A 310 3.84 10.96 -0.72
C LEU A 310 2.73 9.92 -0.86
N LEU A 311 1.99 9.63 0.20
CA LEU A 311 0.86 8.70 0.15
C LEU A 311 -0.22 9.18 -0.84
N ASN A 312 -0.51 10.48 -0.87
CA ASN A 312 -1.46 11.05 -1.82
C ASN A 312 -0.96 11.01 -3.27
N ARG A 313 0.34 11.29 -3.51
CA ARG A 313 0.94 11.15 -4.85
C ARG A 313 0.94 9.72 -5.31
N LEU A 314 1.24 8.79 -4.42
CA LEU A 314 1.26 7.35 -4.71
C LEU A 314 -0.15 6.87 -5.06
N LYS A 315 -1.18 7.27 -4.30
CA LYS A 315 -2.59 6.99 -4.62
C LYS A 315 -2.99 7.43 -6.03
N ASN A 316 -2.60 8.65 -6.41
CA ASN A 316 -2.97 9.24 -7.70
C ASN A 316 -1.97 8.90 -8.81
N SER A 317 -1.03 8.00 -8.54
CA SER A 317 -0.03 7.61 -9.52
C SER A 317 -0.66 6.70 -10.57
N GLU A 318 -0.52 7.13 -11.83
CA GLU A 318 -0.94 6.33 -12.98
C GLU A 318 -0.28 4.93 -12.97
N ALA A 319 0.97 4.84 -12.49
CA ALA A 319 1.70 3.58 -12.36
C ALA A 319 0.98 2.57 -11.45
N ILE A 320 0.32 3.03 -10.38
CA ILE A 320 -0.43 2.13 -9.48
C ILE A 320 -1.72 1.69 -10.13
N SER A 321 -2.48 2.61 -10.73
CA SER A 321 -3.72 2.27 -11.43
C SER A 321 -3.51 1.29 -12.59
N THR A 322 -2.41 1.44 -13.33
CA THR A 322 -2.06 0.57 -14.46
C THR A 322 -1.48 -0.77 -14.05
N SER A 323 -0.90 -0.86 -12.85
CA SER A 323 -0.35 -2.11 -12.31
C SER A 323 -1.41 -3.02 -11.69
N LEU A 324 -2.60 -2.50 -11.36
CA LEU A 324 -3.66 -3.28 -10.73
C LEU A 324 -4.12 -4.48 -11.56
N GLU A 325 -4.30 -4.25 -12.87
CA GLU A 325 -4.76 -5.27 -13.80
C GLU A 325 -3.77 -6.44 -13.92
N PRO A 326 -2.48 -6.24 -14.27
CA PRO A 326 -1.52 -7.33 -14.37
C PRO A 326 -1.30 -8.03 -13.02
N VAL A 327 -1.28 -7.30 -11.90
CA VAL A 327 -1.17 -7.90 -10.56
C VAL A 327 -2.37 -8.80 -10.26
N SER A 328 -3.58 -8.35 -10.60
CA SER A 328 -4.80 -9.16 -10.40
C SER A 328 -4.79 -10.44 -11.23
N GLN A 329 -4.26 -10.38 -12.46
CA GLN A 329 -4.11 -11.52 -13.34
C GLN A 329 -3.11 -12.55 -12.78
N GLU A 330 -1.92 -12.09 -12.35
CA GLU A 330 -0.92 -12.97 -11.74
C GLU A 330 -1.43 -13.60 -10.44
N LEU A 331 -2.04 -12.81 -9.56
CA LEU A 331 -2.63 -13.32 -8.32
C LEU A 331 -3.76 -14.31 -8.59
N GLY A 332 -4.57 -14.07 -9.63
CA GLY A 332 -5.60 -15.00 -10.08
C GLY A 332 -5.02 -16.35 -10.49
N LEU A 333 -3.94 -16.35 -11.27
CA LEU A 333 -3.23 -17.57 -11.70
C LEU A 333 -2.59 -18.32 -10.52
N ILE A 334 -1.99 -17.58 -9.58
CA ILE A 334 -1.45 -18.16 -8.34
C ILE A 334 -2.58 -18.82 -7.56
N LEU A 335 -3.67 -18.10 -7.32
CA LEU A 335 -4.82 -18.62 -6.59
C LEU A 335 -5.40 -19.85 -7.28
N GLU A 336 -5.60 -19.83 -8.60
CA GLU A 336 -6.04 -21.00 -9.36
C GLU A 336 -5.15 -22.23 -9.10
N ARG A 337 -3.84 -22.06 -9.22
CA ARG A 337 -2.87 -23.15 -9.03
C ARG A 337 -2.87 -23.72 -7.61
N TYR A 338 -2.94 -22.87 -6.60
CA TYR A 338 -2.93 -23.31 -5.19
C TYR A 338 -4.30 -23.82 -4.74
N LEU A 339 -5.38 -23.15 -5.12
CA LEU A 339 -6.73 -23.61 -4.83
C LEU A 339 -7.01 -24.91 -5.52
N GLU A 340 -6.66 -25.13 -6.78
CA GLU A 340 -6.94 -26.42 -7.43
C GLU A 340 -6.29 -27.59 -6.70
N LYS A 341 -5.07 -27.39 -6.17
CA LYS A 341 -4.35 -28.38 -5.38
C LYS A 341 -5.04 -28.68 -4.05
N ASP A 342 -5.47 -27.65 -3.34
CA ASP A 342 -5.97 -27.78 -1.97
C ASP A 342 -7.51 -27.82 -1.89
N LEU A 343 -8.22 -27.66 -3.02
CA LEU A 343 -9.68 -27.54 -3.07
C LEU A 343 -10.39 -28.73 -2.45
N GLU A 344 -9.88 -29.93 -2.72
CA GLU A 344 -10.45 -31.18 -2.19
C GLU A 344 -10.38 -31.21 -0.66
N ALA A 345 -9.24 -30.82 -0.09
CA ALA A 345 -9.06 -30.73 1.35
C ALA A 345 -9.95 -29.66 1.97
N ILE A 346 -10.07 -28.49 1.33
CA ILE A 346 -10.91 -27.39 1.80
C ILE A 346 -12.39 -27.81 1.78
N VAL A 347 -12.89 -28.36 0.68
CA VAL A 347 -14.29 -28.81 0.56
C VAL A 347 -14.61 -29.88 1.60
N THR A 348 -13.70 -30.84 1.80
CA THR A 348 -13.86 -31.89 2.82
C THR A 348 -13.97 -31.32 4.24
N GLN A 349 -13.24 -30.25 4.55
CA GLN A 349 -13.33 -29.57 5.85
C GLN A 349 -14.58 -28.70 6.01
N VAL A 350 -15.08 -28.13 4.91
CA VAL A 350 -16.25 -27.22 4.94
C VAL A 350 -17.57 -27.99 5.05
N ILE A 351 -17.67 -29.21 4.49
CA ILE A 351 -18.91 -30.01 4.53
C ILE A 351 -19.48 -30.17 5.96
N PRO A 352 -18.70 -30.60 6.97
CA PRO A 352 -19.19 -30.72 8.34
C PRO A 352 -19.56 -29.37 8.97
N ILE A 353 -18.88 -28.29 8.58
CA ILE A 353 -19.11 -26.94 9.12
C ILE A 353 -20.47 -26.39 8.67
N LEU A 354 -20.85 -26.67 7.42
CA LEU A 354 -22.13 -26.23 6.87
C LEU A 354 -23.34 -26.95 7.49
N ALA A 355 -23.14 -28.16 8.05
CA ALA A 355 -24.18 -28.97 8.71
C ALA A 355 -25.51 -29.01 7.93
N ILE A 356 -25.42 -29.17 6.60
CA ILE A 356 -26.56 -29.04 5.68
C ILE A 356 -27.64 -30.07 5.99
N ASP A 357 -27.25 -31.23 6.50
CA ASP A 357 -28.16 -32.26 6.99
C ASP A 357 -29.12 -31.71 8.05
N GLN A 358 -28.60 -30.97 9.03
CA GLN A 358 -29.43 -30.36 10.07
C GLN A 358 -30.26 -29.20 9.53
N VAL A 359 -29.70 -28.41 8.62
CA VAL A 359 -30.47 -27.34 7.95
C VAL A 359 -31.70 -27.91 7.24
N ILE A 360 -31.56 -29.04 6.54
CA ILE A 360 -32.69 -29.71 5.87
C ILE A 360 -33.68 -30.25 6.91
N VAL A 361 -33.18 -30.93 7.96
CA VAL A 361 -34.04 -31.50 9.00
C VAL A 361 -34.86 -30.43 9.71
N ASP A 362 -34.23 -29.34 10.12
CA ASP A 362 -34.87 -28.22 10.80
C ASP A 362 -35.84 -27.48 9.85
N ARG A 363 -35.49 -27.36 8.57
CA ARG A 363 -36.39 -26.79 7.57
C ARG A 363 -37.65 -27.63 7.42
N VAL A 364 -37.53 -28.95 7.31
CA VAL A 364 -38.70 -29.84 7.20
C VAL A 364 -39.52 -29.83 8.49
N LYS A 365 -38.91 -29.79 9.68
CA LYS A 365 -39.61 -29.70 10.97
C LYS A 365 -40.35 -28.37 11.18
N SER A 366 -39.82 -27.28 10.63
CA SER A 366 -40.41 -25.95 10.74
C SER A 366 -41.50 -25.68 9.70
N THR A 367 -41.57 -26.46 8.62
CA THR A 367 -42.68 -26.44 7.67
C THR A 367 -43.98 -26.84 8.37
N SER A 368 -45.05 -26.07 8.15
CA SER A 368 -46.34 -26.37 8.77
C SER A 368 -46.94 -27.66 8.20
N PRO A 369 -47.75 -28.41 8.97
CA PRO A 369 -48.41 -29.61 8.47
C PRO A 369 -49.27 -29.36 7.22
N GLU A 370 -49.88 -28.17 7.10
CA GLU A 370 -50.68 -27.76 5.95
C GLU A 370 -49.82 -27.58 4.68
N GLU A 371 -48.66 -26.95 4.81
CA GLU A 371 -47.71 -26.78 3.70
C GLU A 371 -47.12 -28.13 3.27
N LEU A 372 -46.85 -29.01 4.23
CA LEU A 372 -46.36 -30.37 3.96
C LEU A 372 -47.43 -31.22 3.24
N GLU A 373 -48.70 -31.12 3.66
CA GLU A 373 -49.84 -31.74 2.96
C GLU A 373 -49.93 -31.22 1.51
N ALA A 374 -49.91 -29.90 1.32
CA ALA A 374 -50.00 -29.29 0.00
C ALA A 374 -48.83 -29.71 -0.92
N ALA A 375 -47.61 -29.80 -0.38
CA ALA A 375 -46.44 -30.24 -1.14
C ALA A 375 -46.54 -31.71 -1.57
N ILE A 376 -47.00 -32.59 -0.68
CA ILE A 376 -47.15 -34.02 -0.98
C ILE A 376 -48.33 -34.25 -1.92
N GLU A 377 -49.49 -33.63 -1.68
CA GLU A 377 -50.64 -33.70 -2.57
C GLU A 377 -50.28 -33.18 -3.97
N GLY A 378 -49.47 -32.13 -4.10
CA GLY A 378 -48.98 -31.65 -5.39
C GLY A 378 -48.22 -32.71 -6.20
N ILE A 379 -47.60 -33.68 -5.52
CA ILE A 379 -46.81 -34.75 -6.16
C ILE A 379 -47.66 -36.01 -6.38
N VAL A 380 -48.51 -36.41 -5.44
CA VAL A 380 -49.19 -37.73 -5.44
C VAL A 380 -50.72 -37.71 -5.58
N LYS A 381 -51.34 -36.56 -5.91
CA LYS A 381 -52.80 -36.41 -5.96
C LYS A 381 -53.48 -37.44 -6.88
N ASN A 382 -52.90 -37.71 -8.04
CA ASN A 382 -53.51 -38.61 -9.03
C ASN A 382 -53.48 -40.06 -8.54
N GLU A 383 -52.38 -40.45 -7.88
CA GLU A 383 -52.14 -41.77 -7.30
C GLU A 383 -53.09 -42.01 -6.12
N LEU A 384 -53.25 -41.01 -5.25
CA LEU A 384 -54.21 -41.07 -4.15
C LEU A 384 -55.65 -41.19 -4.67
N GLN A 385 -56.01 -40.40 -5.69
CA GLN A 385 -57.35 -40.45 -6.28
C GLN A 385 -57.64 -41.79 -6.98
N ALA A 386 -56.62 -42.43 -7.56
CA ALA A 386 -56.73 -43.79 -8.10
C ALA A 386 -57.04 -44.84 -7.02
N ILE A 387 -56.48 -44.70 -5.81
CA ILE A 387 -56.79 -45.58 -4.67
C ILE A 387 -58.25 -45.41 -4.23
N VAL A 388 -58.77 -44.17 -4.23
CA VAL A 388 -60.18 -43.91 -3.90
C VAL A 388 -61.12 -44.51 -4.94
N SER A 389 -60.83 -44.30 -6.23
CA SER A 389 -61.65 -44.86 -7.31
C SER A 389 -61.64 -46.39 -7.33
N LEU A 390 -60.47 -47.01 -7.09
CA LEU A 390 -60.36 -48.46 -6.91
C LEU A 390 -61.20 -48.97 -5.74
N GLY A 391 -61.21 -48.25 -4.60
CA GLY A 391 -62.06 -48.57 -3.46
C GLY A 391 -63.55 -48.58 -3.82
N GLY A 392 -64.00 -47.60 -4.60
CA GLY A 392 -65.37 -47.55 -5.12
C GLY A 392 -65.70 -48.70 -6.07
N VAL A 393 -64.79 -49.02 -6.99
CA VAL A 393 -64.97 -50.15 -7.92
C VAL A 393 -65.02 -51.48 -7.15
N LEU A 394 -64.13 -51.67 -6.18
CA LEU A 394 -64.09 -52.90 -5.39
C LEU A 394 -65.35 -53.05 -4.53
N GLY A 395 -65.81 -51.97 -3.91
CA GLY A 395 -67.07 -51.94 -3.17
C GLY A 395 -68.29 -52.27 -4.04
N PHE A 396 -68.29 -51.79 -5.29
CA PHE A 396 -69.33 -52.14 -6.27
C PHE A 396 -69.29 -53.62 -6.63
N VAL A 397 -68.11 -54.19 -6.88
CA VAL A 397 -67.92 -55.62 -7.17
C VAL A 397 -68.35 -56.51 -6.00
N VAL A 398 -68.00 -56.15 -4.77
CA VAL A 398 -68.43 -56.88 -3.56
C VAL A 398 -69.94 -56.83 -3.42
N GLY A 399 -70.56 -55.67 -3.66
CA GLY A 399 -72.01 -55.55 -3.66
C GLY A 399 -72.67 -56.38 -4.77
N LEU A 400 -72.07 -56.49 -5.95
CA LEU A 400 -72.55 -57.39 -7.00
C LEU A 400 -72.49 -58.86 -6.58
N MET A 401 -71.42 -59.27 -5.88
CA MET A 401 -71.32 -60.62 -5.33
C MET A 401 -72.38 -60.87 -4.25
N GLN A 402 -72.66 -59.88 -3.38
CA GLN A 402 -73.74 -59.97 -2.38
C GLN A 402 -75.11 -60.10 -3.04
N THR A 403 -75.38 -59.33 -4.10
CA THR A 403 -76.58 -59.46 -4.92
C THR A 403 -76.71 -60.84 -5.53
N GLY A 404 -75.61 -61.39 -6.08
CA GLY A 404 -75.57 -62.75 -6.61
C GLY A 404 -75.87 -63.81 -5.54
N PHE A 405 -75.27 -63.67 -4.35
CA PHE A 405 -75.53 -64.59 -3.22
C PHE A 405 -76.99 -64.53 -2.75
N LEU A 406 -77.56 -63.32 -2.65
CA LEU A 406 -78.98 -63.12 -2.33
C LEU A 406 -79.91 -63.76 -3.36
N PHE A 407 -79.53 -63.71 -4.65
CA PHE A 407 -80.28 -64.38 -5.72
C PHE A 407 -80.25 -65.91 -5.62
N PHE A 408 -79.12 -66.50 -5.17
CA PHE A 408 -79.02 -67.95 -4.94
C PHE A 408 -79.60 -68.42 -3.59
N SER A 409 -79.87 -67.50 -2.66
CA SER A 409 -80.37 -67.76 -1.30
C SER A 409 -81.90 -67.61 -1.16
N GLN A 410 -82.58 -67.12 -2.20
CA GLN A 410 -84.05 -67.15 -2.34
C GLN A 410 -84.46 -68.39 -3.12
#